data_AF-A0A1Y2GDG8-F1
#
_entry.id   AF-A0A1Y2GDG8-F1
#
_cell.length_a   1.000
_cell.length_b   1.000
_cell.length_c   1.000
_cell.angle_alpha   90.00
_cell.angle_beta   90.00
_cell.angle_gamma   90.00
#
_symmetry.space_group_name_H-M   'P 1'
#
loop_
_entity.id
_entity.type
_entity.pdbx_description
1 polymer ?
#
loop_
_entity_poly.entity_id
_entity_poly.type
_entity_poly.pdbx_seq_one_letter_code
_entity_poly.pdbx_strand_id
1 'polypeptide(L)'
;MIYTTADLTKHNTKESLFLAMHGKVYDVTEFLDEHPGGEEVMLDEAGHDATDAFDDIGHSDEARELMAKYCIGELESDGSEPKPKPYRAPPKPKNVPAPADSSSKIQYVLALAVVAGCVVWKVLM
;
A
#
# COMPACT_ATOMS: atom_id res chain seq x y z
N MET A 1 12.53 -15.67 -15.36
CA MET A 1 13.50 -16.13 -14.35
C MET A 1 12.70 -16.74 -13.21
N ILE A 2 13.09 -17.90 -12.68
CA ILE A 2 12.33 -18.57 -11.60
C ILE A 2 12.99 -18.20 -10.27
N TYR A 3 12.17 -17.79 -9.30
CA TYR A 3 12.57 -17.41 -7.95
C TYR A 3 11.95 -18.37 -6.93
N THR A 4 12.63 -18.66 -5.84
CA THR A 4 12.05 -19.44 -4.73
C THR A 4 11.57 -18.53 -3.61
N THR A 5 10.75 -19.07 -2.70
CA THR A 5 10.38 -18.36 -1.46
C THR A 5 11.60 -18.00 -0.60
N ALA A 6 12.63 -18.83 -0.62
CA ALA A 6 13.90 -18.56 0.05
C ALA A 6 14.66 -17.39 -0.60
N ASP A 7 14.52 -17.18 -1.91
CA ASP A 7 15.09 -16.01 -2.58
C ASP A 7 14.33 -14.74 -2.23
N LEU A 8 12.99 -14.77 -2.25
CA LEU A 8 12.16 -13.64 -1.81
C LEU A 8 12.54 -13.17 -0.41
N THR A 9 12.74 -14.10 0.53
CA THR A 9 13.07 -13.77 1.94
C THR A 9 14.39 -13.00 2.08
N LYS A 10 15.31 -13.12 1.12
CA LYS A 10 16.58 -12.35 1.11
C LYS A 10 16.37 -10.88 0.73
N HIS A 11 15.25 -10.57 0.09
CA HIS A 11 14.87 -9.26 -0.43
C HIS A 11 13.70 -8.70 0.38
N ASN A 12 13.96 -8.45 1.66
CA ASN A 12 12.97 -8.01 2.65
C ASN A 12 13.31 -6.66 3.31
N THR A 13 14.11 -5.81 2.65
CA THR A 13 14.55 -4.52 3.18
C THR A 13 14.15 -3.37 2.27
N LYS A 14 14.23 -2.13 2.76
CA LYS A 14 13.92 -0.93 1.95
C LYS A 14 14.82 -0.78 0.71
N GLU A 15 16.07 -1.28 0.81
CA GLU A 15 17.05 -1.22 -0.27
C GLU A 15 16.91 -2.40 -1.25
N SER A 16 16.13 -3.42 -0.90
CA SER A 16 15.88 -4.57 -1.75
C SER A 16 14.60 -5.28 -1.31
N LEU A 17 13.50 -5.00 -2.00
CA LEU A 17 12.17 -5.46 -1.64
C LEU A 17 11.50 -6.20 -2.80
N PHE A 18 11.42 -7.53 -2.66
CA PHE A 18 10.69 -8.36 -3.62
C PHE A 18 9.37 -8.84 -3.03
N LEU A 19 8.33 -8.84 -3.87
CA LEU A 19 7.02 -9.36 -3.54
C LEU A 19 6.62 -10.40 -4.59
N ALA A 20 5.96 -11.46 -4.13
CA ALA A 20 5.26 -12.35 -5.04
C ALA A 20 3.76 -12.00 -5.07
N MET A 21 3.19 -11.95 -6.26
CA MET A 21 1.74 -11.78 -6.45
C MET A 21 1.29 -12.62 -7.65
N HIS A 22 0.22 -13.40 -7.48
CA HIS A 22 -0.34 -14.27 -8.52
C HIS A 22 0.71 -15.18 -9.21
N GLY A 23 1.68 -15.69 -8.45
CA GLY A 23 2.76 -16.55 -8.97
C GLY A 23 3.85 -15.82 -9.76
N LYS A 24 3.84 -14.49 -9.79
CA LYS A 24 4.88 -13.65 -10.38
C LYS A 24 5.66 -12.93 -9.29
N VAL A 25 6.93 -12.64 -9.57
CA VAL A 25 7.83 -11.94 -8.65
C VAL A 25 8.13 -10.55 -9.18
N TYR A 26 8.01 -9.57 -8.30
CA TYR A 26 8.12 -8.15 -8.58
C TYR A 26 9.20 -7.51 -7.71
N ASP A 27 10.08 -6.74 -8.34
CA ASP A 27 11.03 -5.87 -7.65
C ASP A 27 10.43 -4.48 -7.51
N VAL A 28 9.94 -4.17 -6.32
CA VAL A 28 9.25 -2.90 -6.03
C VAL A 28 10.13 -1.97 -5.19
N THR A 29 11.44 -2.23 -5.13
CA THR A 29 12.41 -1.45 -4.35
C THR A 29 12.32 0.04 -4.67
N GLU A 30 12.25 0.39 -5.96
CA GLU A 30 12.17 1.81 -6.38
C GLU A 30 10.77 2.40 -6.20
N PHE A 31 9.74 1.58 -6.11
CA PHE A 31 8.35 2.02 -5.94
C PHE A 31 7.95 2.21 -4.47
N LEU A 32 8.79 1.79 -3.52
CA LEU A 32 8.52 1.81 -2.09
C LEU A 32 8.03 3.19 -1.58
N ASP A 33 8.73 4.25 -1.97
CA ASP A 33 8.45 5.63 -1.54
C ASP A 33 7.30 6.27 -2.33
N GLU A 34 7.02 5.74 -3.53
CA GLU A 34 5.94 6.20 -4.41
C GLU A 34 4.60 5.49 -4.14
N HIS A 35 4.59 4.44 -3.31
CA HIS A 35 3.40 3.66 -3.02
C HIS A 35 2.34 4.51 -2.27
N PRO A 36 1.14 4.73 -2.84
CA PRO A 36 0.10 5.56 -2.21
C PRO A 36 -0.40 5.04 -0.86
N GLY A 37 -0.26 3.73 -0.60
CA GLY A 37 -0.59 3.12 0.69
C GLY A 37 0.50 3.23 1.75
N GLY A 38 1.65 3.83 1.40
CA GLY A 38 2.83 3.97 2.25
C GLY A 38 3.78 2.77 2.17
N GLU A 39 5.03 2.99 2.58
CA GLU A 39 6.08 1.96 2.56
C GLU A 39 5.87 0.85 3.61
N GLU A 40 5.23 1.16 4.74
CA GLU A 40 5.10 0.22 5.87
C GLU A 40 4.32 -1.05 5.49
N VAL A 41 3.28 -0.92 4.68
CA VAL A 41 2.46 -2.06 4.25
C VAL A 41 3.19 -2.94 3.23
N MET A 42 4.09 -2.37 2.42
CA MET A 42 4.92 -3.16 1.51
C MET A 42 6.02 -3.91 2.27
N LEU A 43 6.58 -3.29 3.31
CA LEU A 43 7.61 -3.89 4.16
C LEU A 43 7.07 -5.05 5.02
N ASP A 44 5.81 -5.00 5.45
CA ASP A 44 5.19 -6.10 6.22
C ASP A 44 5.04 -7.38 5.37
N GLU A 45 4.77 -7.22 4.07
CA GLU A 45 4.66 -8.30 3.10
C GLU A 45 5.97 -8.63 2.36
N ALA A 46 7.05 -7.89 2.63
CA ALA A 46 8.32 -8.03 1.95
C ALA A 46 8.89 -9.45 2.05
N GLY A 47 9.36 -9.99 0.93
CA GLY A 47 9.91 -11.33 0.83
C GLY A 47 8.88 -12.46 0.92
N HIS A 48 7.59 -12.15 0.77
CA HIS A 48 6.50 -13.13 0.80
C HIS A 48 5.56 -12.98 -0.40
N ASP A 49 4.59 -13.90 -0.50
CA ASP A 49 3.45 -13.75 -1.40
C ASP A 49 2.42 -12.81 -0.78
N ALA A 50 2.20 -11.68 -1.44
CA ALA A 50 1.31 -10.60 -1.05
C ALA A 50 0.01 -10.60 -1.88
N THR A 51 -0.32 -11.71 -2.57
CA THR A 51 -1.49 -11.79 -3.45
C THR A 51 -2.78 -11.44 -2.71
N ASP A 52 -2.97 -12.00 -1.52
CA ASP A 52 -4.17 -11.80 -0.69
C ASP A 52 -4.29 -10.34 -0.24
N ALA A 53 -3.19 -9.75 0.26
CA ALA A 53 -3.14 -8.36 0.67
C ALA A 53 -3.39 -7.40 -0.50
N PHE A 54 -2.87 -7.71 -1.69
CA PHE A 54 -3.06 -6.88 -2.87
C PHE A 54 -4.52 -6.90 -3.38
N ASP A 55 -5.15 -8.07 -3.37
CA ASP A 55 -6.53 -8.26 -3.85
C ASP A 55 -7.57 -7.73 -2.86
N ASP A 56 -7.37 -7.95 -1.55
CA ASP A 56 -8.28 -7.45 -0.48
C ASP A 56 -8.42 -5.93 -0.47
N ILE A 57 -7.32 -5.22 -0.78
CA ILE A 57 -7.32 -3.76 -0.88
C ILE A 57 -8.07 -3.26 -2.13
N GLY A 58 -8.15 -4.07 -3.19
CA GLY A 58 -8.88 -3.73 -4.41
C GLY A 58 -8.19 -2.66 -5.26
N HIS A 59 -6.90 -2.86 -5.56
CA HIS A 59 -6.13 -1.97 -6.44
C HIS A 59 -6.79 -1.79 -7.83
N SER A 60 -6.63 -0.59 -8.42
CA SER A 60 -7.16 -0.26 -9.75
C SER A 60 -6.46 -1.03 -10.86
N ASP A 61 -7.08 -1.10 -12.05
CA ASP A 61 -6.47 -1.75 -13.20
C ASP A 61 -5.16 -1.07 -13.65
N GLU A 62 -5.08 0.26 -13.57
CA GLU A 62 -3.82 0.98 -13.83
C GLU A 62 -2.71 0.58 -12.85
N ALA A 63 -3.03 0.33 -11.58
CA ALA A 63 -2.02 -0.13 -10.61
C ALA A 63 -1.53 -1.54 -10.97
N ARG A 64 -2.40 -2.42 -11.48
CA ARG A 64 -2.02 -3.75 -11.97
C ARG A 64 -1.13 -3.66 -13.22
N GLU A 65 -1.42 -2.73 -14.13
CA GLU A 65 -0.58 -2.48 -15.30
C GLU A 65 0.79 -1.90 -14.91
N LEU A 66 0.82 -0.98 -13.95
CA LEU A 66 2.06 -0.41 -13.41
C LEU A 66 2.92 -1.48 -12.75
N MET A 67 2.31 -2.37 -11.95
CA MET A 67 2.97 -3.51 -11.33
C MET A 67 3.67 -4.41 -12.36
N ALA A 68 3.08 -4.60 -13.55
CA ALA A 68 3.69 -5.41 -14.60
C ALA A 68 5.08 -4.92 -15.05
N LYS A 69 5.37 -3.62 -14.90
CA LYS A 69 6.69 -3.04 -15.21
C LYS A 69 7.80 -3.50 -14.25
N TYR A 70 7.42 -3.85 -13.02
CA TYR A 70 8.34 -4.30 -11.97
C TYR A 70 8.51 -5.82 -11.94
N CYS A 71 7.89 -6.55 -12.87
CA CYS A 71 7.96 -8.01 -12.94
C CYS A 71 9.36 -8.47 -13.35
N ILE A 72 10.06 -9.15 -12.45
CA ILE A 72 11.41 -9.70 -12.68
C ILE A 72 11.38 -11.20 -12.99
N GLY A 73 10.30 -11.89 -12.65
CA GLY A 73 10.18 -13.32 -12.93
C GLY A 73 8.92 -13.98 -12.38
N GLU A 74 9.01 -15.29 -12.20
CA GLU A 74 7.93 -16.15 -11.72
C GLU A 74 8.36 -16.88 -10.46
N LEU A 75 7.43 -17.07 -9.54
CA LEU A 75 7.67 -17.80 -8.30
C LEU A 75 7.60 -19.29 -8.58
N GLU A 76 8.56 -20.05 -8.07
CA GLU A 76 8.57 -21.50 -8.09
C GLU A 76 7.31 -22.02 -7.38
N SER A 77 6.41 -22.63 -8.16
CA SER A 77 5.22 -23.28 -7.65
C SER A 77 5.54 -24.76 -7.45
N ASP A 78 5.94 -25.12 -6.24
CA ASP A 78 6.24 -26.51 -5.84
C ASP A 78 4.96 -27.35 -5.71
N GLY A 79 4.09 -27.37 -6.74
CA GLY A 79 2.91 -28.25 -6.83
C GLY A 79 1.93 -28.26 -5.65
N SER A 80 2.10 -27.37 -4.69
CA SER A 80 1.38 -27.28 -3.44
C SER A 80 0.71 -25.92 -3.43
N GLU A 81 -0.62 -25.95 -3.37
CA GLU A 81 -1.46 -24.77 -3.33
C GLU A 81 -0.88 -23.73 -2.35
N PRO A 82 -0.89 -22.42 -2.70
CA PRO A 82 -0.43 -21.38 -1.81
C PRO A 82 -1.23 -21.50 -0.50
N LYS A 83 -0.57 -21.97 0.56
CA LYS A 83 -1.19 -22.02 1.88
C LYS A 83 -1.44 -20.58 2.31
N PRO A 84 -2.69 -20.16 2.54
CA PRO A 84 -2.94 -18.83 3.07
C PRO A 84 -2.16 -18.69 4.37
N LYS A 85 -1.39 -17.60 4.51
CA LYS A 85 -0.88 -17.21 5.82
C LYS A 85 -2.10 -17.18 6.76
N PRO A 86 -2.02 -17.68 8.00
CA PRO A 86 -3.04 -17.33 8.97
C PRO A 86 -3.03 -15.80 9.06
N TYR A 87 -4.11 -15.17 8.61
CA TYR A 87 -4.31 -13.72 8.64
C TYR A 87 -3.84 -13.20 10.01
N ARG A 88 -2.65 -12.58 10.04
CA ARG A 88 -2.31 -11.66 11.10
C ARG A 88 -3.11 -10.43 10.77
N ALA A 89 -4.20 -10.22 11.51
CA ALA A 89 -4.92 -8.97 11.43
C ALA A 89 -3.89 -7.82 11.40
N PRO A 90 -4.06 -6.82 10.51
CA PRO A 90 -3.24 -5.64 10.57
C PRO A 90 -3.24 -5.18 12.02
N PRO A 91 -2.08 -4.81 12.60
CA PRO A 91 -2.05 -4.41 13.99
C PRO A 91 -3.12 -3.33 14.18
N LYS A 92 -4.19 -3.68 14.92
CA LYS A 92 -5.10 -2.67 15.45
C LYS A 92 -4.20 -1.59 16.05
N PRO A 93 -4.42 -0.30 15.71
CA PRO A 93 -3.58 0.77 16.23
C PRO A 93 -3.48 0.61 17.74
N LYS A 94 -2.26 0.35 18.23
CA LYS A 94 -1.99 0.14 19.65
C LYS A 94 -2.12 1.51 20.32
N ASN A 95 -3.19 1.68 21.12
CA ASN A 95 -3.43 2.75 22.08
C ASN A 95 -2.64 4.06 21.85
N VAL A 96 -3.17 4.94 21.01
CA VAL A 96 -3.10 6.37 21.32
C VAL A 96 -4.25 6.66 22.30
N PRO A 97 -4.02 7.31 23.45
CA PRO A 97 -5.13 7.72 24.30
C PRO A 97 -6.06 8.63 23.49
N ALA A 98 -7.34 8.28 23.44
CA ALA A 98 -8.36 9.03 22.72
C ALA A 98 -8.41 10.48 23.23
N PRO A 99 -8.29 11.51 22.39
CA PRO A 99 -9.05 12.73 22.62
C PRO A 99 -10.49 12.43 22.19
N ALA A 100 -11.38 12.68 23.13
CA ALA A 100 -12.81 12.52 22.96
C ALA A 100 -13.35 13.36 21.80
N ASP A 101 -14.42 12.82 21.23
CA ASP A 101 -15.60 13.52 20.73
C ASP A 101 -15.60 14.15 19.33
N SER A 102 -16.51 13.58 18.52
CA SER A 102 -17.44 14.25 17.61
C SER A 102 -16.95 14.86 16.30
N SER A 103 -17.45 14.20 15.25
CA SER A 103 -18.16 14.84 14.13
C SER A 103 -17.32 15.27 12.93
N SER A 104 -16.91 14.26 12.18
CA SER A 104 -16.47 14.34 10.77
C SER A 104 -17.59 14.81 9.84
N LYS A 105 -17.98 16.10 9.89
CA LYS A 105 -18.72 16.79 8.80
C LYS A 105 -18.37 18.29 8.65
N ILE A 106 -17.41 18.83 9.40
CA ILE A 106 -17.19 20.30 9.47
C ILE A 106 -16.02 20.77 8.58
N GLN A 107 -15.11 19.88 8.18
CA GLN A 107 -13.90 20.23 7.42
C GLN A 107 -14.14 20.73 5.99
N TYR A 108 -15.28 20.40 5.37
CA TYR A 108 -15.61 20.88 4.03
C TYR A 108 -16.42 22.18 4.00
N VAL A 109 -17.03 22.59 5.12
CA VAL A 109 -17.88 23.81 5.15
C VAL A 109 -17.07 25.09 5.39
N LEU A 110 -15.92 24.98 6.07
CA LEU A 110 -15.02 26.12 6.31
C LEU A 110 -14.15 26.46 5.09
N ALA A 111 -13.87 25.50 4.21
CA ALA A 111 -13.11 25.73 2.98
C ALA A 111 -13.86 26.59 1.94
N LEU A 112 -15.20 26.69 2.02
CA LEU A 112 -15.99 27.55 1.14
C LEU A 112 -16.20 28.97 1.68
N ALA A 113 -16.03 29.22 2.98
CA ALA A 113 -16.25 30.54 3.57
C ALA A 113 -15.05 31.49 3.41
N VAL A 114 -13.83 30.96 3.30
CA VAL A 114 -12.60 31.78 3.16
C VAL A 114 -12.50 32.42 1.77
N VAL A 115 -13.05 31.79 0.74
CA VAL A 115 -13.04 32.35 -0.63
C VAL A 115 -14.03 33.53 -0.76
N ALA A 116 -15.14 33.54 -0.02
CA ALA A 116 -16.09 34.66 -0.02
C ALA A 116 -15.57 35.90 0.73
N GLY A 117 -14.78 35.71 1.80
CA GLY A 117 -14.23 36.81 2.60
C GLY A 117 -13.14 37.63 1.89
N CYS A 118 -12.32 37.00 1.05
CA CYS A 118 -11.25 37.69 0.32
C CYS A 118 -11.78 38.60 -0.80
N VAL A 119 -12.97 38.35 -1.35
CA VAL A 119 -13.53 39.15 -2.45
C VAL A 119 -14.16 40.46 -1.93
N VAL A 120 -14.71 40.47 -0.71
CA VAL A 120 -15.39 41.64 -0.14
C VAL A 120 -14.41 42.74 0.30
N TRP A 121 -13.20 42.41 0.76
CA TRP A 121 -12.24 43.43 1.23
C TRP A 121 -11.68 44.29 0.10
N LYS A 122 -11.61 43.78 -1.13
CA LYS A 122 -11.00 44.49 -2.26
C LYS A 122 -12.00 45.33 -3.07
N VAL A 123 -13.29 45.28 -2.74
CA VAL A 123 -14.36 46.07 -3.39
C VAL A 123 -14.77 47.28 -2.56
N LEU A 124 -14.41 47.35 -1.26
CA LEU A 124 -14.78 48.45 -0.37
C LEU A 124 -13.62 49.37 0.06
N MET A 125 -12.46 49.28 -0.60
CA MET A 125 -11.34 50.23 -0.50
C MET A 125 -10.86 50.66 -1.87
#